data_AF-A0A8H6YW54-F1
#
_entry.id   AF-A0A8H6YW54-F1
#
_cell.length_a   1.000
_cell.length_b   1.000
_cell.length_c   1.000
_cell.angle_alpha   90.00
_cell.angle_beta   90.00
_cell.angle_gamma   90.00
#
_symmetry.space_group_name_H-M   'P 1'
#
loop_
_entity.id
_entity.type
_entity.pdbx_description
1 polymer ?
#
loop_
_entity_poly.entity_id
_entity_poly.type
_entity_poly.pdbx_seq_one_letter_code
_entity_poly.pdbx_strand_id
1 'polypeptide(L)'
;MVASLIPSPSDPMLQRLSDLRETACLPPEAYATLANCLSKNNITRLSQRIRAWATCHRLCSGSDKLNLIIAPDPFFQASPEDQQRMIKEYRASLDRPSQSMSSPTQKSDKDGADGQQFERLPVQPQIYDCLVHAHRGHASSVAVMMEIRRMNISSITWPMAEMFVSLCPLCNVANKGGSGLGNAKGSATASR
;
A
#
# COMPACT_ATOMS: atom_id res chain seq x y z
N MET A 1 -43.25 -0.67 -14.98
CA MET A 1 -42.57 0.53 -14.46
C MET A 1 -41.81 0.12 -13.21
N VAL A 2 -40.49 -0.07 -13.29
CA VAL A 2 -39.67 -0.43 -12.13
C VAL A 2 -39.31 0.87 -11.43
N ALA A 3 -39.94 1.15 -10.29
CA ALA A 3 -39.59 2.29 -9.47
C ALA A 3 -38.16 2.08 -8.94
N SER A 4 -37.19 2.83 -9.49
CA SER A 4 -35.85 2.91 -8.93
C SER A 4 -35.95 3.43 -7.49
N LEU A 5 -35.76 2.51 -6.53
CA LEU A 5 -35.54 2.84 -5.14
C LEU A 5 -34.19 3.56 -5.05
N ILE A 6 -34.19 4.88 -5.23
CA ILE A 6 -33.05 5.72 -4.91
C ILE A 6 -32.96 5.72 -3.37
N PRO A 7 -31.93 5.10 -2.77
CA PRO A 7 -31.81 5.06 -1.33
C PRO A 7 -31.68 6.49 -0.79
N SER A 8 -32.41 6.77 0.29
CA SER A 8 -32.40 8.06 0.98
C SER A 8 -30.97 8.39 1.45
N PRO A 9 -30.51 9.65 1.34
CA PRO A 9 -29.20 10.08 1.84
C PRO A 9 -29.02 9.85 3.36
N SER A 10 -30.08 9.50 4.09
CA SER A 10 -30.07 9.15 5.51
C SER A 10 -29.84 7.65 5.80
N ASP A 11 -29.55 6.83 4.79
CA ASP A 11 -29.29 5.40 5.02
C ASP A 11 -28.00 5.21 5.85
N PRO A 12 -28.08 4.66 7.08
CA PRO A 12 -26.93 4.49 7.97
C PRO A 12 -25.85 3.59 7.37
N MET A 13 -26.19 2.68 6.45
CA MET A 13 -25.21 1.85 5.74
C MET A 13 -24.41 2.67 4.74
N LEU A 14 -25.06 3.55 3.97
CA LEU A 14 -24.39 4.44 3.01
C LEU A 14 -23.48 5.43 3.73
N GLN A 15 -23.91 5.95 4.89
CA GLN A 15 -23.07 6.80 5.72
C GLN A 15 -21.80 6.06 6.17
N ARG A 16 -21.91 4.82 6.67
CA ARG A 16 -20.75 4.01 7.08
C ARG A 16 -19.81 3.68 5.93
N LEU A 17 -20.34 3.48 4.72
CA LEU A 17 -19.51 3.24 3.54
C LEU A 17 -18.77 4.51 3.10
N SER A 18 -19.42 5.67 3.12
CA SER A 18 -18.77 6.97 2.89
C SER A 18 -17.66 7.21 3.92
N ASP A 19 -17.97 6.92 5.18
CA ASP A 19 -17.06 7.03 6.30
C ASP A 19 -15.80 6.18 6.14
N LEU A 20 -15.93 4.94 5.65
CA LEU A 20 -14.81 4.04 5.38
C LEU A 20 -13.99 4.49 4.17
N ARG A 21 -14.64 5.02 3.12
CA ARG A 21 -13.97 5.51 1.91
C ARG A 21 -13.01 6.66 2.19
N GLU A 22 -13.32 7.52 3.16
CA GLU A 22 -12.47 8.64 3.55
C GLU A 22 -11.06 8.23 4.01
N THR A 23 -10.88 6.98 4.48
CA THR A 23 -9.62 6.52 5.07
C THR A 23 -9.05 5.27 4.39
N ALA A 24 -9.83 4.54 3.60
CA ALA A 24 -9.38 3.30 2.97
C ALA A 24 -8.56 3.53 1.69
N CYS A 25 -8.98 4.46 0.82
CA CYS A 25 -8.31 4.77 -0.43
C CYS A 25 -8.49 6.25 -0.76
N LEU A 26 -7.44 7.05 -0.59
CA LEU A 26 -7.53 8.50 -0.80
C LEU A 26 -7.51 8.82 -2.31
N PRO A 27 -8.54 9.48 -2.86
CA PRO A 27 -8.46 10.02 -4.21
C PRO A 27 -7.38 11.11 -4.29
N PRO A 28 -6.85 11.44 -5.49
CA PRO A 28 -5.75 12.37 -5.66
C PRO A 28 -5.91 13.71 -4.93
N GLU A 29 -7.11 14.29 -4.94
CA GLU A 29 -7.41 15.58 -4.32
C GLU A 29 -7.37 15.50 -2.79
N ALA A 30 -7.97 14.46 -2.21
CA ALA A 30 -7.96 14.23 -0.77
C ALA A 30 -6.54 13.89 -0.29
N TYR A 31 -5.82 13.07 -1.06
CA TYR A 31 -4.42 12.74 -0.79
C TYR A 31 -3.54 13.99 -0.79
N ALA A 32 -3.62 14.83 -1.83
CA ALA A 32 -2.85 16.07 -1.92
C ALA A 32 -3.21 17.05 -0.80
N THR A 33 -4.49 17.14 -0.43
CA THR A 33 -4.94 17.96 0.70
C THR A 33 -4.34 17.46 2.00
N LEU A 34 -4.37 16.15 2.26
CA LEU A 34 -3.77 15.55 3.44
C LEU A 34 -2.25 15.75 3.46
N ALA A 35 -1.55 15.47 2.37
CA ALA A 35 -0.10 15.65 2.25
C ALA A 35 0.31 17.09 2.56
N ASN A 36 -0.40 18.08 2.02
CA ASN A 36 -0.17 19.50 2.31
C ASN A 36 -0.46 19.88 3.77
N CYS A 37 -1.49 19.30 4.38
CA CYS A 37 -1.79 19.53 5.78
C CYS A 37 -0.70 18.93 6.70
N LEU A 38 -0.19 17.74 6.36
CA LEU A 38 0.89 17.07 7.08
C LEU A 38 2.22 17.81 6.94
N SER A 39 2.56 18.32 5.75
CA SER A 39 3.81 19.06 5.53
C SER A 39 3.84 20.39 6.29
N LYS A 40 2.70 21.08 6.38
CA LYS A 40 2.54 22.35 7.10
C LYS A 40 2.21 22.20 8.58
N ASN A 41 2.11 20.97 9.08
CA ASN A 41 1.61 20.65 10.42
C ASN A 41 0.27 21.36 10.76
N ASN A 42 -0.60 21.51 9.75
CA ASN A 42 -1.89 22.19 9.87
C ASN A 42 -3.02 21.24 9.48
N ILE A 43 -3.48 20.44 10.45
CA ILE A 43 -4.55 19.45 10.27
C ILE A 43 -5.96 20.03 10.43
N THR A 44 -6.11 21.33 10.69
CA THR A 44 -7.41 21.95 10.98
C THR A 44 -8.40 21.86 9.82
N ARG A 45 -7.89 21.82 8.58
CA ARG A 45 -8.67 21.70 7.34
C ARG A 45 -9.20 20.30 7.05
N LEU A 46 -8.71 19.28 7.76
CA LEU A 46 -9.10 17.88 7.56
C LEU A 46 -10.39 17.57 8.33
N SER A 47 -11.17 16.58 7.84
CA SER A 47 -12.30 16.06 8.61
C SER A 47 -11.82 15.46 9.94
N GLN A 48 -12.69 15.45 10.96
CA GLN A 48 -12.34 14.84 12.26
C GLN A 48 -11.89 13.38 12.11
N ARG A 49 -12.50 12.65 11.19
CA ARG A 49 -12.14 11.26 10.90
C ARG A 49 -10.75 11.14 10.29
N ILE A 50 -10.42 11.91 9.25
CA ILE A 50 -9.09 11.88 8.64
C ILE A 50 -8.03 12.28 9.66
N ARG A 51 -8.31 13.27 10.53
CA ARG A 51 -7.40 13.61 11.64
C ARG A 51 -7.15 12.43 12.57
N ALA A 52 -8.22 11.80 13.06
CA ALA A 52 -8.12 10.66 13.98
C ALA A 52 -7.34 9.50 13.34
N TRP A 53 -7.64 9.20 12.07
CA TRP A 53 -6.96 8.18 11.29
C TRP A 53 -5.48 8.52 11.07
N ALA A 54 -5.16 9.73 10.61
CA ALA A 54 -3.78 10.16 10.38
C ALA A 54 -2.94 10.12 11.66
N THR A 55 -3.51 10.53 12.80
CA THR A 55 -2.87 10.44 14.11
C THR A 55 -2.66 8.99 14.53
N CYS A 56 -3.68 8.14 14.40
CA CYS A 56 -3.60 6.72 14.77
C CYS A 56 -2.51 5.98 13.99
N HIS A 57 -2.39 6.25 12.69
CA HIS A 57 -1.38 5.66 11.81
C HIS A 57 -0.05 6.44 11.81
N ARG A 58 0.09 7.49 12.63
CA ARG A 58 1.28 8.34 12.73
C ARG A 58 1.75 8.86 11.36
N LEU A 59 0.82 9.25 10.50
CA LEU A 59 1.11 9.71 9.15
C LEU A 59 1.91 11.01 9.18
N CYS A 60 2.89 11.09 8.30
CA CYS A 60 3.79 12.23 8.18
C CYS A 60 3.99 12.59 6.70
N SER A 61 4.37 13.83 6.42
CA SER A 61 4.88 14.17 5.09
C SER A 61 6.20 13.43 4.85
N GLY A 62 6.37 12.85 3.67
CA GLY A 62 7.60 12.20 3.23
C GLY A 62 8.49 13.10 2.38
N SER A 63 8.00 14.27 1.95
CA SER A 63 8.73 15.24 1.13
C SER A 63 8.17 16.64 1.38
N ASP A 64 9.00 17.67 1.22
CA ASP A 64 8.58 19.07 1.26
C ASP A 64 8.24 19.60 -0.15
N LYS A 65 8.62 18.88 -1.21
CA LYS A 65 8.44 19.26 -2.61
C LYS A 65 7.36 18.45 -3.34
N LEU A 66 7.16 17.21 -2.91
CA LEU A 66 6.24 16.25 -3.50
C LEU A 66 5.11 15.95 -2.51
N ASN A 67 3.92 15.67 -3.04
CA ASN A 67 2.83 15.12 -2.22
C ASN A 67 3.14 13.65 -1.93
N LEU A 68 3.96 13.39 -0.93
CA LEU A 68 4.27 12.04 -0.45
C LEU A 68 3.86 11.91 1.01
N ILE A 69 3.05 10.89 1.31
CA ILE A 69 2.65 10.55 2.67
C ILE A 69 3.36 9.26 3.07
N ILE A 70 3.98 9.28 4.26
CA ILE A 70 4.64 8.12 4.85
C ILE A 70 4.03 7.78 6.20
N ALA A 71 4.12 6.52 6.58
CA ALA A 71 3.77 6.00 7.90
C ALA A 71 4.99 5.24 8.47
N PRO A 72 5.35 5.42 9.75
CA PRO A 72 6.34 4.56 10.38
C PRO A 72 5.83 3.12 10.44
N ASP A 73 6.72 2.13 10.22
CA ASP A 73 6.37 0.71 10.38
C ASP A 73 5.77 0.50 11.81
N PRO A 74 4.64 -0.21 11.97
CA PRO A 74 4.06 -0.48 13.27
C PRO A 74 5.01 -1.20 14.25
N PHE A 75 5.96 -1.99 13.76
CA PHE A 75 6.97 -2.68 14.57
C PHE A 75 8.19 -1.80 14.90
N PHE A 76 8.23 -0.59 14.35
CA PHE A 76 9.33 0.34 14.56
C PHE A 76 9.25 0.96 15.96
N GLN A 77 10.16 0.52 16.82
CA GLN A 77 10.34 1.02 18.18
C GLN A 77 11.53 1.98 18.21
N ALA A 78 11.26 3.26 18.01
CA ALA A 78 12.25 4.33 18.22
C ALA A 78 11.67 5.37 19.18
N SER A 79 12.55 6.12 19.84
CA SER A 79 12.12 7.29 20.60
C SER A 79 11.44 8.30 19.65
N PRO A 80 10.52 9.14 20.15
CA PRO A 80 9.91 10.20 19.33
C PRO A 80 10.95 11.13 18.68
N GLU A 81 12.06 11.39 19.38
CA GLU A 81 13.17 12.24 18.93
C GLU A 81 13.95 11.57 17.78
N ASP A 82 14.26 10.29 17.92
CA ASP A 82 14.90 9.52 16.86
C ASP A 82 13.99 9.45 15.64
N GLN A 83 12.70 9.16 15.83
CA GLN A 83 11.73 9.09 14.74
C GLN A 83 11.67 10.41 13.97
N GLN A 84 11.64 11.56 14.65
CA GLN A 84 11.69 12.86 14.01
C GLN A 84 13.00 13.08 13.23
N ARG A 85 14.14 12.66 13.79
CA ARG A 85 15.45 12.72 13.11
C ARG A 85 15.43 11.89 11.83
N MET A 86 14.94 10.66 11.88
CA MET A 86 14.88 9.76 10.71
C MET A 86 13.87 10.25 9.66
N ILE A 87 12.73 10.82 10.05
CA ILE A 87 11.80 11.44 9.10
C ILE A 87 12.49 12.60 8.36
N LYS A 88 13.26 13.42 9.07
CA LYS A 88 14.01 14.54 8.48
C LYS A 88 15.07 14.06 7.50
N GLU A 89 15.81 13.01 7.86
CA GLU A 89 16.81 12.37 6.99
C GLU A 89 16.16 11.75 5.74
N TYR A 90 15.04 11.06 5.92
CA TYR A 90 14.25 10.47 4.84
C TYR A 90 13.81 11.56 3.84
N ARG A 91 13.19 12.64 4.32
CA ARG A 91 12.78 13.78 3.48
C ARG A 91 13.96 14.39 2.73
N ALA A 92 15.06 14.66 3.44
CA ALA A 92 16.26 15.23 2.84
C ALA A 92 16.86 14.32 1.77
N SER A 93 16.74 12.99 1.89
CA SER A 93 17.21 12.05 0.87
C SER A 93 16.38 12.11 -0.40
N LEU A 94 15.07 12.31 -0.29
CA LEU A 94 14.14 12.35 -1.42
C LEU A 94 14.11 13.70 -2.14
N ASP A 95 14.24 14.79 -1.40
CA ASP A 95 14.16 16.15 -1.95
C ASP A 95 15.48 16.65 -2.56
N ARG A 96 16.56 15.87 -2.44
CA ARG A 96 17.82 16.16 -3.12
C ARG A 96 17.58 16.18 -4.63
N PRO A 97 17.94 17.27 -5.34
CA PRO A 97 17.87 17.29 -6.79
C PRO A 97 18.75 16.17 -7.33
N SER A 98 18.14 15.23 -8.05
CA SER A 98 18.82 14.12 -8.68
C SER A 98 19.77 14.63 -9.76
N GLN A 99 21.02 14.90 -9.40
CA GLN A 99 22.08 14.75 -10.38
C GLN A 99 22.17 13.25 -10.67
N SER A 100 21.79 12.85 -11.89
CA SER A 100 21.75 11.47 -12.40
C SER A 100 20.57 10.61 -11.95
N MET A 101 19.76 10.20 -12.93
CA MET A 101 18.77 9.11 -12.89
C MET A 101 19.45 7.75 -12.70
N SER A 102 20.12 7.57 -11.57
CA SER A 102 20.34 6.26 -11.00
C SER A 102 19.17 6.03 -10.06
N SER A 103 18.32 5.05 -10.40
CA SER A 103 17.36 4.47 -9.47
C SER A 103 18.01 4.31 -8.10
N PRO A 104 17.28 4.43 -6.98
CA PRO A 104 17.80 4.03 -5.69
C PRO A 104 17.90 2.50 -5.68
N THR A 105 18.86 1.95 -6.43
CA THR A 105 19.36 0.61 -6.24
C THR A 105 20.02 0.67 -4.88
N GLN A 106 19.29 0.18 -3.88
CA GLN A 106 19.84 -0.17 -2.58
C GLN A 106 21.00 -1.15 -2.83
N LYS A 107 22.20 -0.63 -3.06
CA LYS A 107 23.45 -1.35 -2.81
C LYS A 107 23.72 -1.22 -1.32
N SER A 108 22.97 -1.96 -0.54
CA SER A 108 23.41 -2.42 0.76
C SER A 108 23.51 -3.93 0.66
N ASP A 109 24.65 -4.40 0.16
CA ASP A 109 25.13 -5.79 0.29
C ASP A 109 25.51 -6.05 1.77
N LYS A 110 24.55 -5.84 2.66
CA LYS A 110 24.59 -6.29 4.06
C LYS A 110 23.23 -6.85 4.40
N ASP A 111 23.24 -8.15 4.62
CA ASP A 111 22.13 -8.95 5.12
C ASP A 111 21.33 -8.23 6.21
N GLY A 112 20.00 -8.29 6.06
CA GLY A 112 19.05 -8.11 7.16
C GLY A 112 18.39 -6.74 7.25
N ALA A 113 17.14 -6.66 6.79
CA ALA A 113 15.99 -5.98 7.42
C ALA A 113 16.06 -4.53 7.97
N ASP A 114 17.20 -3.84 8.02
CA ASP A 114 17.38 -2.59 8.79
C ASP A 114 17.02 -1.30 8.02
N GLY A 115 16.53 -1.39 6.78
CA GLY A 115 16.35 -0.23 5.90
C GLY A 115 14.92 0.27 5.69
N GLN A 116 13.91 -0.37 6.29
CA GLN A 116 12.49 -0.15 5.96
C GLN A 116 11.71 0.44 7.14
N GLN A 117 12.08 1.66 7.54
CA GLN A 117 11.49 2.33 8.70
C GLN A 117 10.15 3.00 8.38
N PHE A 118 9.90 3.28 7.09
CA PHE A 118 8.73 4.02 6.63
C PHE A 118 8.08 3.35 5.42
N GLU A 119 6.78 3.17 5.53
CA GLU A 119 5.91 2.76 4.44
C GLU A 119 5.30 3.98 3.76
N ARG A 120 5.14 3.92 2.44
CA ARG A 120 4.49 4.95 1.62
C ARG A 120 3.02 4.63 1.47
N LEU A 121 2.19 5.63 1.69
CA LEU A 121 0.77 5.54 1.39
C LEU A 121 0.56 5.79 -0.10
N PRO A 122 0.01 4.85 -0.88
CA PRO A 122 -0.29 5.06 -2.28
C PRO A 122 -1.52 5.96 -2.45
N VAL A 123 -1.57 6.70 -3.56
CA VAL A 123 -2.81 7.36 -4.00
C VAL A 123 -3.75 6.28 -4.56
N GLN A 124 -5.06 6.47 -4.45
CA GLN A 124 -6.06 5.47 -4.90
C GLN A 124 -5.79 4.86 -6.29
N PRO A 125 -5.45 5.62 -7.36
CA PRO A 125 -5.16 5.02 -8.66
C PRO A 125 -3.93 4.10 -8.67
N GLN A 126 -2.94 4.39 -7.82
CA GLN A 126 -1.68 3.63 -7.75
C GLN A 126 -1.85 2.26 -7.07
N ILE A 127 -2.94 2.05 -6.33
CA ILE A 127 -3.22 0.77 -5.66
C ILE A 127 -3.23 -0.36 -6.68
N TYR A 128 -3.87 -0.14 -7.83
CA TYR A 128 -3.92 -1.13 -8.90
C TYR A 128 -2.52 -1.41 -9.46
N ASP A 129 -1.74 -0.36 -9.73
CA ASP A 129 -0.37 -0.49 -10.24
C ASP A 129 0.53 -1.27 -9.27
N CYS A 130 0.41 -1.02 -7.97
CA CYS A 130 1.13 -1.77 -6.93
C CYS A 130 0.75 -3.26 -6.94
N LEU A 131 -0.54 -3.58 -7.05
CA LEU A 131 -1.03 -4.96 -7.10
C LEU A 131 -0.59 -5.68 -8.38
N VAL A 132 -0.68 -5.02 -9.54
CA VAL A 132 -0.17 -5.54 -10.82
C VAL A 132 1.32 -5.82 -10.73
N HIS A 133 2.09 -4.87 -10.20
CA HIS A 133 3.54 -5.03 -10.05
C HIS A 133 3.89 -6.22 -9.16
N ALA A 134 3.23 -6.35 -8.02
CA ALA A 134 3.47 -7.44 -7.08
C ALA A 134 3.01 -8.80 -7.61
N HIS A 135 1.94 -8.83 -8.42
CA HIS A 135 1.39 -10.05 -9.01
C HIS A 135 1.98 -10.40 -10.39
N ARG A 136 2.96 -9.66 -10.91
CA ARG A 136 3.53 -9.86 -12.26
C ARG A 136 4.00 -11.29 -12.58
N GLY A 137 4.34 -12.07 -11.55
CA GLY A 137 4.74 -13.49 -11.67
C GLY A 137 3.61 -14.48 -11.41
N HIS A 138 2.35 -14.05 -11.43
CA HIS A 138 1.17 -14.86 -11.09
C HIS A 138 1.23 -15.50 -9.70
N ALA A 139 1.89 -14.82 -8.77
CA ALA A 139 2.11 -15.31 -7.42
C ALA A 139 0.81 -15.32 -6.60
N SER A 140 0.77 -16.16 -5.55
CA SER A 140 -0.37 -16.23 -4.63
C SER A 140 -0.59 -14.92 -3.87
N SER A 141 -1.77 -14.75 -3.25
CA SER A 141 -2.09 -13.56 -2.45
C SER A 141 -1.07 -13.32 -1.32
N VAL A 142 -0.56 -14.38 -0.70
CA VAL A 142 0.49 -14.29 0.33
C VAL A 142 1.79 -13.73 -0.25
N ALA A 143 2.22 -14.23 -1.41
CA ALA A 143 3.43 -13.74 -2.07
C ALA A 143 3.28 -12.27 -2.55
N VAL A 144 2.10 -11.90 -3.04
CA VAL A 144 1.76 -10.50 -3.35
C VAL A 144 1.90 -9.63 -2.11
N MET A 145 1.36 -10.02 -0.97
CA MET A 145 1.47 -9.25 0.28
C MET A 145 2.93 -9.10 0.74
N MET A 146 3.75 -10.13 0.60
CA MET A 146 5.19 -10.05 0.90
C MET A 146 5.91 -9.06 -0.02
N GLU A 147 5.58 -9.06 -1.31
CA GLU A 147 6.15 -8.13 -2.29
C GLU A 147 5.70 -6.68 -2.05
N ILE A 148 4.43 -6.45 -1.70
CA ILE A 148 3.92 -5.14 -1.26
C ILE A 148 4.71 -4.62 -0.05
N ARG A 149 4.95 -5.48 0.95
CA ARG A 149 5.75 -5.13 2.12
C ARG A 149 7.19 -4.79 1.72
N ARG A 150 7.80 -5.59 0.84
CA ARG A 150 9.16 -5.35 0.32
C ARG A 150 9.26 -4.01 -0.41
N MET A 151 8.19 -3.53 -1.03
CA MET A 151 8.12 -2.22 -1.69
C MET A 151 7.84 -1.05 -0.73
N ASN A 152 7.65 -1.31 0.57
CA ASN A 152 7.24 -0.31 1.55
C ASN A 152 5.94 0.40 1.16
N ILE A 153 4.91 -0.34 0.74
CA ILE A 153 3.60 0.24 0.43
C ILE A 153 2.63 -0.12 1.55
N SER A 154 2.04 0.91 2.18
CA SER A 154 1.01 0.73 3.20
C SER A 154 -0.39 0.67 2.57
N SER A 155 -1.41 0.44 3.40
CA SER A 155 -2.85 0.44 3.06
C SER A 155 -3.37 -0.66 2.13
N ILE A 156 -2.49 -1.40 1.44
CA ILE A 156 -2.91 -2.59 0.70
C ILE A 156 -3.16 -3.72 1.70
N THR A 157 -4.41 -4.19 1.73
CA THR A 157 -4.85 -5.24 2.65
C THR A 157 -4.85 -6.61 1.99
N TRP A 158 -4.81 -7.67 2.79
CA TRP A 158 -4.90 -9.03 2.29
C TRP A 158 -6.17 -9.29 1.45
N PRO A 159 -7.37 -8.83 1.82
CA PRO A 159 -8.55 -8.94 0.96
C PRO A 159 -8.38 -8.28 -0.42
N MET A 160 -7.67 -7.15 -0.52
CA MET A 160 -7.40 -6.51 -1.81
C MET A 160 -6.52 -7.41 -2.70
N ALA A 161 -5.48 -8.02 -2.11
CA ALA A 161 -4.62 -8.96 -2.82
C ALA A 161 -5.39 -10.22 -3.26
N GLU A 162 -6.25 -10.78 -2.41
CA GLU A 162 -7.08 -11.94 -2.77
C GLU A 162 -8.07 -11.64 -3.89
N MET A 163 -8.82 -10.53 -3.77
CA MET A 163 -9.74 -10.10 -4.82
C MET A 163 -8.99 -9.91 -6.13
N PHE A 164 -7.82 -9.27 -6.11
CA PHE A 164 -7.02 -9.07 -7.30
C PHE A 164 -6.57 -10.39 -7.94
N VAL A 165 -6.01 -11.31 -7.16
CA VAL A 165 -5.53 -12.62 -7.64
C VAL A 165 -6.68 -13.48 -8.19
N SER A 166 -7.83 -13.50 -7.52
CA SER A 166 -9.01 -14.27 -7.97
C SER A 166 -9.62 -13.74 -9.26
N LEU A 167 -9.49 -12.44 -9.53
CA LEU A 167 -9.93 -11.79 -10.76
C LEU A 167 -8.90 -11.91 -11.90
N CYS A 168 -7.68 -12.37 -11.63
CA CYS A 168 -6.65 -12.54 -12.65
C CYS A 168 -7.04 -13.67 -13.63
N PRO A 169 -7.22 -13.38 -14.93
CA PRO A 169 -7.69 -14.37 -15.90
C PRO A 169 -6.73 -15.54 -16.05
N LEU A 170 -5.42 -15.29 -15.96
CA LEU A 170 -4.39 -16.32 -16.11
C LEU A 170 -4.38 -17.28 -14.91
N CYS A 171 -4.57 -16.78 -13.69
CA CYS A 171 -4.66 -17.61 -12.49
C CYS A 171 -6.01 -18.36 -12.41
N ASN A 172 -7.10 -17.73 -12.80
CA ASN A 172 -8.44 -18.32 -12.74
C ASN A 172 -8.58 -19.47 -13.77
N VAL A 173 -8.01 -19.33 -14.96
CA VAL A 173 -7.99 -20.40 -15.97
C VAL A 173 -7.10 -21.58 -15.52
N ALA A 174 -5.93 -21.30 -14.95
CA ALA A 174 -5.03 -22.35 -14.43
C ALA A 174 -5.70 -23.17 -13.30
N ASN A 175 -6.42 -22.52 -12.38
CA ASN A 175 -7.13 -23.21 -11.30
C ASN A 175 -8.32 -24.03 -11.79
N LYS A 176 -8.98 -23.63 -12.89
CA LYS A 176 -10.09 -24.41 -13.49
C LYS A 176 -9.59 -25.58 -14.34
N GLY A 177 -8.42 -25.45 -14.98
CA GLY A 177 -7.80 -26.52 -15.78
C GLY A 177 -7.10 -27.60 -14.95
N GLY A 178 -6.74 -27.30 -13.69
CA GLY A 178 -6.01 -28.22 -12.80
C GLY A 178 -6.86 -29.28 -12.10
N SER A 179 -8.19 -29.22 -12.16
CA SER A 179 -9.07 -30.21 -11.51
C SER A 179 -9.46 -31.40 -12.40
N GLY A 180 -8.83 -31.57 -13.57
CA GLY A 180 -9.21 -32.62 -14.50
C GLY A 180 -8.08 -33.04 -15.42
N LEU A 181 -7.01 -33.60 -14.88
CA LEU A 181 -6.14 -34.60 -15.54
C LEU A 181 -5.25 -35.22 -14.46
N GLY A 182 -5.63 -36.43 -14.04
CA GLY A 182 -4.71 -37.29 -13.31
C GLY A 182 -3.48 -37.55 -14.16
N ASN A 183 -2.30 -37.52 -13.54
CA ASN A 183 -1.17 -38.25 -14.09
C ASN A 183 -0.52 -39.06 -12.98
N ALA A 184 -0.84 -40.35 -13.02
CA ALA A 184 -0.07 -41.40 -12.39
C ALA A 184 1.16 -41.72 -13.26
N LYS A 185 2.25 -42.12 -12.60
CA LYS A 185 3.52 -42.71 -13.10
C LYS A 185 4.54 -41.71 -13.68
N GLY A 186 5.83 -41.78 -13.35
CA GLY A 186 6.55 -42.74 -12.53
C GLY A 186 8.04 -42.40 -12.33
N SER A 187 8.60 -43.00 -11.28
CA SER A 187 9.98 -43.52 -11.10
C SER A 187 11.09 -43.13 -12.09
N ALA A 188 12.20 -42.59 -11.55
CA ALA A 188 13.60 -42.99 -11.84
C ALA A 188 14.55 -42.27 -10.85
N THR A 189 15.08 -42.93 -9.80
CA THR A 189 16.38 -43.66 -9.68
C THR A 189 17.48 -42.87 -8.94
N ALA A 190 18.31 -43.66 -8.25
CA ALA A 190 19.32 -43.34 -7.23
C ALA A 190 20.66 -42.73 -7.72
N SER A 191 21.52 -42.48 -6.72
CA SER A 191 22.99 -42.21 -6.71
C SER A 191 23.38 -40.73 -6.78
N ARG A 192 24.23 -40.19 -5.89
CA ARG A 192 25.33 -40.74 -5.08
C ARG A 192 25.31 -40.25 -3.63
#